data_AF-A0A356EL06-F1
#
_entry.id   AF-A0A356EL06-F1
#
_cell.length_a   1.000
_cell.length_b   1.000
_cell.length_c   1.000
_cell.angle_alpha   90.00
_cell.angle_beta   90.00
_cell.angle_gamma   90.00
#
_symmetry.space_group_name_H-M   'P 1'
#
loop_
_entity.id
_entity.type
_entity.pdbx_description
1 polymer ?
#
loop_
_entity_poly.entity_id
_entity_poly.type
_entity_poly.pdbx_seq_one_letter_code
_entity_poly.pdbx_strand_id
1 'polypeptide(L)'
;MSVKLVPEEDLRAALRPHRADVNEFEAGIRARIKAGTKARKHQDSEEQLPLLRVAAAVLPWPLIAGDKVAGGTPTLASVTLAQKLLGYVALPAISLFCLAGAALFSAAKIHGIQKDNRPDIANEEEMRDAVRQWWSRYKWVAWLVFAAVLILPIIGSTWLLFLLLLISFGSLLCVLSGFAKLGVGNRLMIGQSCMTGMVLLGQAMMNPYAGKRDIHFVDQRLITVVLFIGTLILVPFVVSSKKRLGIPGPRFAGRRHWIWGLTFVSIVVPIIMWFTNQIWWPATPSRIKGYVESFPEGPFPSITWRDWEIAASWTIEEGLDPDLSRARRLLADEIDHRTSGSQFPRVLGSAFRVGLVRTDQIDQLAAIEANRQFVAFEAIRQSLIPKASSRQPYPITSLNQQAWVIYALNQSGQLSPEDRDFLERRLLATLDKPVHETGDMLETALRVTQLLDVINRPIDRDQYRERVHQWLRRFHSKKTHFYQIAGGFEQYEGLSSSLQVTSYAVELMEIYGIPDDLDLNWVRSYVRPLYWRPSNDKWIAAVTLDRLNALPGVTQPTWLEKLYYERSLMAAMVLVSLCIYATLSSPNPTIDPSSNHNTADSDVS
;
A
#
# COMPACT_ATOMS: atom_id res chain seq x y z
N MET A 1 -29.54 20.27 57.17
CA MET A 1 -28.18 19.97 57.69
C MET A 1 -27.19 20.87 56.95
N SER A 2 -26.57 21.84 57.60
CA SER A 2 -25.60 22.74 56.96
C SER A 2 -24.22 22.08 56.89
N VAL A 3 -23.66 21.94 55.69
CA VAL A 3 -22.31 21.41 55.50
C VAL A 3 -21.31 22.46 55.99
N LYS A 4 -20.51 22.10 57.00
CA LYS A 4 -19.38 22.90 57.48
C LYS A 4 -18.27 22.81 56.42
N LEU A 5 -18.14 23.84 55.59
CA LEU A 5 -17.05 23.95 54.63
C LEU A 5 -15.75 24.26 55.38
N VAL A 6 -14.70 23.51 55.08
CA VAL A 6 -13.36 23.73 55.64
C VAL A 6 -12.79 25.03 55.03
N PRO A 7 -12.29 25.96 55.85
CA PRO A 7 -11.67 27.19 55.37
C PRO A 7 -10.51 26.89 54.40
N GLU A 8 -10.42 27.65 53.32
CA GLU A 8 -9.39 27.47 52.28
C GLU A 8 -7.97 27.57 52.85
N GLU A 9 -7.78 28.34 53.92
CA GLU A 9 -6.52 28.52 54.62
C GLU A 9 -6.03 27.24 55.29
N ASP A 10 -6.93 26.50 55.94
CA ASP A 10 -6.64 25.20 56.55
C ASP A 10 -6.28 24.17 55.47
N LEU A 11 -6.95 24.24 54.32
CA LEU A 11 -6.69 23.37 53.18
C LEU A 11 -5.32 23.68 52.54
N ARG A 12 -4.94 24.95 52.41
CA ARG A 12 -3.60 25.36 51.94
C ARG A 12 -2.50 25.01 52.93
N ALA A 13 -2.76 25.12 54.24
CA ALA A 13 -1.82 24.72 55.27
C ALA A 13 -1.59 23.20 55.25
N ALA A 14 -2.66 22.41 55.12
CA ALA A 14 -2.59 20.96 55.03
C ALA A 14 -1.88 20.46 53.76
N LEU A 15 -1.99 21.17 52.64
CA LEU A 15 -1.36 20.79 51.36
C LEU A 15 0.08 21.30 51.20
N ARG A 16 0.55 22.18 52.08
CA ARG A 16 1.90 22.78 52.02
C ARG A 16 3.05 21.75 52.04
N PRO A 17 3.00 20.67 52.84
CA PRO A 17 4.02 19.61 52.82
C PRO A 17 4.00 18.72 51.57
N HIS A 18 2.89 18.77 50.79
CA HIS A 18 2.68 17.95 49.60
C HIS A 18 2.88 18.74 48.30
N ARG A 19 3.34 20.00 48.38
CA ARG A 19 3.77 20.75 47.20
C ARG A 19 5.04 20.11 46.66
N ALA A 20 4.92 19.42 45.53
CA ALA A 20 6.06 18.91 44.79
C ALA A 20 7.02 20.07 44.49
N ASP A 21 8.32 19.86 44.70
CA ASP A 21 9.35 20.81 44.31
C ASP A 21 9.22 21.07 42.81
N VAL A 22 9.06 22.35 42.44
CA VAL A 22 8.80 22.75 41.05
C VAL A 22 9.94 22.32 40.13
N ASN A 23 11.18 22.37 40.62
CA ASN A 23 12.35 21.98 39.85
C ASN A 23 12.45 20.46 39.71
N GLU A 24 12.10 19.71 40.76
CA GLU A 24 12.07 18.25 40.73
C GLU A 24 10.97 17.73 39.78
N PHE A 25 9.81 18.38 39.79
CA PHE A 25 8.72 18.07 38.87
C PHE A 25 9.09 18.38 37.42
N GLU A 26 9.69 19.55 37.15
CA GLU A 26 10.12 19.93 35.80
C GLU A 26 11.25 19.01 35.28
N ALA A 27 12.20 18.64 36.15
CA ALA A 27 13.24 17.66 35.84
C ALA A 27 12.64 16.28 35.53
N GLY A 28 11.64 15.84 36.30
CA GLY A 28 10.91 14.59 36.07
C GLY A 28 10.15 14.57 34.75
N ILE A 29 9.51 15.68 34.37
CA ILE A 29 8.84 15.81 33.06
C ILE A 29 9.87 15.77 31.93
N ARG A 30 10.96 16.54 32.01
CA ARG A 30 12.03 16.48 30.99
C ARG A 30 12.62 15.09 30.86
N ALA A 31 12.85 14.39 31.97
CA ALA A 31 13.35 13.02 31.96
C ALA A 31 12.37 12.05 31.28
N ARG A 32 11.07 12.16 31.57
CA ARG A 32 10.02 11.33 30.94
C ARG A 32 9.84 11.61 29.45
N ILE A 33 9.92 12.87 29.02
CA ILE A 33 9.88 13.24 27.60
C ILE A 33 11.12 12.71 26.86
N LYS A 34 12.30 12.80 27.48
CA LYS A 34 13.56 12.28 26.92
C LYS A 34 13.58 10.74 26.87
N ALA A 35 13.00 10.08 27.88
CA ALA A 35 12.81 8.64 27.88
C ALA A 35 11.78 8.18 26.83
N GLY A 36 10.65 8.90 26.70
CA GLY A 36 9.61 8.61 25.72
C GLY A 36 10.08 8.81 24.28
N THR A 37 10.88 9.84 24.01
CA THR A 37 11.49 10.05 22.68
C THR A 37 12.55 8.99 22.34
N LYS A 38 13.30 8.49 23.33
CA LYS A 38 14.26 7.38 23.15
C LYS A 38 13.55 6.03 22.95
N ALA A 39 12.46 5.78 23.69
CA ALA A 39 11.62 4.60 23.52
C ALA A 39 10.92 4.58 22.16
N ARG A 40 10.40 5.72 21.69
CA ARG A 40 9.78 5.84 20.36
C ARG A 40 10.77 5.59 19.23
N LYS A 41 12.03 6.02 19.40
CA LYS A 41 13.13 5.76 18.44
C LYS A 41 13.56 4.28 18.40
N HIS A 42 13.37 3.53 19.49
CA HIS A 42 13.60 2.08 19.53
C HIS A 42 12.38 1.27 19.10
N GLN A 43 11.17 1.77 19.34
CA GLN A 43 9.92 1.09 18.96
C GLN A 43 9.68 1.11 17.45
N ASP A 44 10.14 2.15 16.74
CA ASP A 44 10.23 2.16 15.27
C ASP A 44 11.20 1.10 14.71
N SER A 45 12.05 0.50 15.55
CA SER A 45 13.01 -0.55 15.16
C SER A 45 12.62 -1.97 15.61
N GLU A 46 11.63 -2.11 16.52
CA GLU A 46 11.30 -3.40 17.17
C GLU A 46 9.81 -3.78 17.13
N GLU A 47 9.02 -3.27 16.19
CA GLU A 47 7.80 -3.99 15.81
C GLU A 47 8.18 -5.29 15.10
N GLN A 48 8.18 -6.37 15.88
CA GLN A 48 8.43 -7.74 15.42
C GLN A 48 7.44 -8.10 14.31
N LEU A 49 7.95 -7.99 13.09
CA LEU A 49 7.25 -8.23 11.83
C LEU A 49 6.68 -9.66 11.75
N PRO A 50 5.37 -9.86 11.57
CA PRO A 50 4.77 -11.17 11.26
C PRO A 50 5.32 -11.79 9.95
N LEU A 51 5.98 -10.98 9.12
CA LEU A 51 6.77 -11.39 7.96
C LEU A 51 7.93 -12.34 8.30
N LEU A 52 8.49 -12.30 9.53
CA LEU A 52 9.58 -13.19 9.96
C LEU A 52 9.12 -14.64 10.11
N ARG A 53 7.87 -14.87 10.52
CA ARG A 53 7.26 -16.23 10.54
C ARG A 53 7.01 -16.77 9.14
N VAL A 54 6.65 -15.90 8.20
CA VAL A 54 6.46 -16.28 6.78
C VAL A 54 7.80 -16.53 6.09
N ALA A 55 8.84 -15.74 6.39
CA ALA A 55 10.18 -15.90 5.82
C ALA A 55 10.88 -17.20 6.28
N ALA A 56 10.64 -17.64 7.52
CA ALA A 56 11.18 -18.91 8.03
C ALA A 56 10.53 -20.15 7.38
N ALA A 57 9.32 -20.03 6.84
CA ALA A 57 8.57 -21.14 6.25
C ALA A 57 8.89 -21.41 4.77
N VAL A 58 9.67 -20.53 4.10
CA VAL A 58 9.82 -20.53 2.63
C VAL A 58 11.29 -20.72 2.17
N LEU A 59 12.18 -21.22 3.04
CA LEU A 59 13.59 -21.45 2.68
C LEU A 59 13.82 -22.81 1.98
N PRO A 60 14.29 -22.86 0.72
CA PRO A 60 14.98 -24.01 0.18
C PRO A 60 16.49 -23.81 0.40
N TRP A 61 17.03 -24.47 1.42
CA TRP A 61 18.45 -24.46 1.80
C TRP A 61 19.47 -25.09 0.81
N PRO A 62 19.15 -25.86 -0.27
CA PRO A 62 20.21 -26.56 -1.02
C PRO A 62 21.05 -25.68 -1.97
N LEU A 63 20.77 -24.39 -2.14
CA LEU A 63 21.49 -23.54 -3.11
C LEU A 63 22.63 -22.70 -2.50
N ILE A 64 22.79 -22.69 -1.17
CA ILE A 64 23.80 -21.86 -0.48
C ILE A 64 25.05 -22.67 -0.10
N ALA A 65 24.96 -24.00 0.03
CA ALA A 65 26.09 -24.84 0.37
C ALA A 65 26.74 -25.44 -0.89
N GLY A 66 27.48 -24.60 -1.64
CA GLY A 66 28.56 -25.09 -2.48
C GLY A 66 29.71 -25.52 -1.57
N ASP A 67 30.00 -26.83 -1.54
CA ASP A 67 31.04 -27.54 -0.79
C ASP A 67 32.03 -26.70 0.03
N LYS A 68 31.84 -26.76 1.36
CA LYS A 68 32.88 -26.99 2.38
C LYS A 68 32.20 -27.22 3.73
N VAL A 69 31.80 -28.46 4.00
CA VAL A 69 31.48 -28.90 5.37
C VAL A 69 32.74 -29.54 5.95
N ALA A 70 33.57 -28.68 6.55
CA ALA A 70 34.40 -29.09 7.67
C ALA A 70 34.03 -28.15 8.83
N GLY A 71 33.25 -28.69 9.77
CA GLY A 71 33.06 -28.21 11.14
C GLY A 71 32.78 -26.71 11.35
N GLY A 72 31.51 -26.35 11.46
CA GLY A 72 31.09 -25.08 12.06
C GLY A 72 29.80 -24.54 11.46
N THR A 73 28.66 -24.90 12.04
CA THR A 73 27.38 -24.24 11.77
C THR A 73 27.43 -22.81 12.33
N PRO A 74 27.40 -21.74 11.51
CA PRO A 74 27.17 -20.41 12.05
C PRO A 74 25.73 -20.35 12.57
N THR A 75 25.57 -19.99 13.84
CA THR A 75 24.28 -19.82 14.49
C THR A 75 23.48 -18.71 13.81
N LEU A 76 22.19 -19.00 13.54
CA LEU A 76 21.18 -18.13 12.90
C LEU A 76 21.04 -16.72 13.51
N ALA A 77 21.61 -16.50 14.70
CA ALA A 77 21.63 -15.25 15.45
C ALA A 77 22.66 -14.22 14.92
N SER A 78 23.64 -14.63 14.11
CA SER A 78 24.76 -13.77 13.69
C SER A 78 24.54 -13.01 12.38
N VAL A 79 23.50 -13.34 11.61
CA VAL A 79 23.22 -12.68 10.33
C VAL A 79 22.20 -11.56 10.54
N THR A 80 22.64 -10.32 10.37
CA THR A 80 21.81 -9.12 10.53
C THR A 80 20.61 -9.13 9.58
N LEU A 81 19.47 -8.56 10.01
CA LEU A 81 18.25 -8.41 9.20
C LEU A 81 18.54 -7.77 7.83
N ALA A 82 19.48 -6.83 7.79
CA ALA A 82 19.96 -6.16 6.59
C ALA A 82 20.65 -7.13 5.61
N GLN A 83 21.46 -8.08 6.08
CA GLN A 83 22.11 -9.09 5.23
C GLN A 83 21.12 -10.12 4.68
N LYS A 84 20.09 -10.49 5.47
CA LYS A 84 19.01 -11.36 4.99
C LYS A 84 18.19 -10.65 3.90
N LEU A 85 17.80 -9.39 4.12
CA LEU A 85 17.13 -8.54 3.12
C LEU A 85 18.00 -8.27 1.89
N LEU A 86 19.31 -8.06 2.07
CA LEU A 86 20.26 -7.94 0.97
C LEU A 86 20.25 -9.22 0.13
N GLY A 87 20.33 -10.39 0.75
CA GLY A 87 20.26 -11.69 0.08
C GLY A 87 18.99 -11.89 -0.75
N TYR A 88 17.83 -11.47 -0.25
CA TYR A 88 16.55 -11.59 -0.96
C TYR A 88 16.43 -10.69 -2.20
N VAL A 89 17.02 -9.49 -2.19
CA VAL A 89 16.98 -8.56 -3.34
C VAL A 89 18.13 -8.82 -4.32
N ALA A 90 19.26 -9.32 -3.82
CA ALA A 90 20.48 -9.67 -4.52
C ALA A 90 20.39 -10.86 -5.47
N LEU A 91 19.79 -11.94 -4.96
CA LEU A 91 19.87 -13.27 -5.55
C LEU A 91 19.28 -13.31 -6.97
N PRO A 92 18.13 -12.69 -7.27
CA PRO A 92 17.51 -12.71 -8.59
C PRO A 92 18.37 -12.10 -9.71
N ALA A 93 19.01 -10.96 -9.46
CA ALA A 93 19.78 -10.25 -10.48
C ALA A 93 21.18 -10.83 -10.66
N ILE A 94 21.85 -11.24 -9.56
CA ILE A 94 23.10 -11.99 -9.65
C ILE A 94 22.85 -13.31 -10.38
N SER A 95 21.77 -14.03 -10.08
CA SER A 95 21.49 -15.29 -10.77
C SER A 95 21.11 -15.10 -12.23
N LEU A 96 20.37 -14.05 -12.61
CA LEU A 96 20.12 -13.71 -14.01
C LEU A 96 21.40 -13.32 -14.77
N PHE A 97 22.27 -12.55 -14.13
CA PHE A 97 23.56 -12.18 -14.68
C PHE A 97 24.53 -13.37 -14.77
N CYS A 98 24.57 -14.23 -13.75
CA CYS A 98 25.33 -15.48 -13.75
C CYS A 98 24.80 -16.47 -14.79
N LEU A 99 23.47 -16.56 -14.97
CA LEU A 99 22.84 -17.38 -16.01
C LEU A 99 23.17 -16.81 -17.40
N ALA A 100 23.10 -15.50 -17.61
CA ALA A 100 23.49 -14.84 -18.85
C ALA A 100 24.99 -15.04 -19.16
N GLY A 101 25.82 -14.94 -18.13
CA GLY A 101 27.24 -15.19 -18.18
C GLY A 101 27.63 -16.61 -18.52
N ALA A 102 27.04 -17.57 -17.81
CA ALA A 102 27.21 -19.00 -18.04
C ALA A 102 26.71 -19.38 -19.44
N ALA A 103 25.60 -18.81 -19.88
CA ALA A 103 25.09 -19.01 -21.23
C ALA A 103 26.04 -18.42 -22.29
N LEU A 104 26.53 -17.18 -22.14
CA LEU A 104 27.47 -16.60 -23.10
C LEU A 104 28.80 -17.39 -23.19
N PHE A 105 29.27 -17.93 -22.07
CA PHE A 105 30.52 -18.68 -22.03
C PHE A 105 30.38 -20.08 -22.62
N SER A 106 29.26 -20.77 -22.35
CA SER A 106 28.93 -22.02 -23.06
C SER A 106 28.91 -21.78 -24.58
N ALA A 107 28.52 -20.59 -25.05
CA ALA A 107 28.38 -20.27 -26.48
C ALA A 107 29.74 -20.01 -27.10
N ALA A 108 30.56 -19.21 -26.44
CA ALA A 108 31.95 -18.99 -26.84
C ALA A 108 32.76 -20.29 -26.82
N LYS A 109 32.56 -21.17 -25.82
CA LYS A 109 33.25 -22.46 -25.70
C LYS A 109 32.77 -23.47 -26.75
N ILE A 110 31.47 -23.56 -27.02
CA ILE A 110 30.93 -24.41 -28.10
C ILE A 110 31.41 -23.93 -29.47
N HIS A 111 31.50 -22.62 -29.70
CA HIS A 111 32.03 -22.06 -30.94
C HIS A 111 33.55 -22.27 -31.09
N GLY A 112 34.30 -22.24 -29.99
CA GLY A 112 35.72 -22.61 -29.96
C GLY A 112 35.95 -24.11 -30.21
N ILE A 113 35.13 -24.97 -29.62
CA ILE A 113 35.24 -26.44 -29.74
C ILE A 113 34.75 -26.94 -31.10
N GLN A 114 33.72 -26.32 -31.68
CA GLN A 114 33.31 -26.57 -33.08
C GLN A 114 34.40 -26.19 -34.08
N LYS A 115 35.29 -25.25 -33.72
CA LYS A 115 36.46 -24.91 -34.53
C LYS A 115 37.57 -25.97 -34.44
N ASP A 116 37.58 -26.77 -33.37
CA ASP A 116 38.64 -27.74 -33.05
C ASP A 116 38.21 -29.23 -33.14
N ASN A 117 37.02 -29.55 -33.68
CA ASN A 117 36.56 -30.92 -34.00
C ASN A 117 36.84 -31.99 -32.92
N ARG A 118 36.49 -31.73 -31.65
CA ARG A 118 36.51 -32.77 -30.60
C ARG A 118 35.09 -33.20 -30.21
N PRO A 119 34.69 -34.45 -30.51
CA PRO A 119 33.42 -35.01 -30.05
C PRO A 119 33.65 -35.67 -28.70
N ASP A 120 33.51 -34.92 -27.61
CA ASP A 120 33.05 -35.44 -26.32
C ASP A 120 33.05 -34.33 -25.28
N ILE A 121 31.86 -33.84 -24.95
CA ILE A 121 31.64 -33.01 -23.76
C ILE A 121 30.93 -33.89 -22.74
N ALA A 122 31.71 -34.69 -22.00
CA ALA A 122 31.21 -35.50 -20.88
C ALA A 122 31.89 -35.14 -19.54
N ASN A 123 32.85 -34.20 -19.51
CA ASN A 123 33.60 -33.89 -18.29
C ASN A 123 33.01 -32.70 -17.53
N GLU A 124 32.30 -33.01 -16.44
CA GLU A 124 31.65 -32.06 -15.53
C GLU A 124 32.66 -31.10 -14.86
N GLU A 125 33.90 -31.53 -14.65
CA GLU A 125 34.99 -30.72 -14.07
C GLU A 125 35.38 -29.55 -14.97
N GLU A 126 35.47 -29.75 -16.29
CA GLU A 126 35.83 -28.67 -17.22
C GLU A 126 34.73 -27.62 -17.35
N MET A 127 33.46 -27.99 -17.12
CA MET A 127 32.37 -27.03 -17.00
C MET A 127 32.51 -26.20 -15.73
N ARG A 128 32.86 -26.82 -14.59
CA ARG A 128 33.05 -26.09 -13.32
C ARG A 128 34.21 -25.10 -13.40
N ASP A 129 35.33 -25.49 -14.00
CA ASP A 129 36.49 -24.61 -14.11
C ASP A 129 36.26 -23.43 -15.05
N ALA A 130 35.56 -23.66 -16.17
CA ALA A 130 35.10 -22.61 -17.07
C ALA A 130 34.19 -21.59 -16.36
N VAL A 131 33.23 -22.06 -15.58
CA VAL A 131 32.33 -21.20 -14.79
C VAL A 131 33.12 -20.41 -13.74
N ARG A 132 34.10 -21.03 -13.08
CA ARG A 132 34.94 -20.39 -12.06
C ARG A 132 35.82 -19.28 -12.65
N GLN A 133 36.39 -19.53 -13.82
CA GLN A 133 37.22 -18.56 -14.54
C GLN A 133 36.38 -17.40 -15.11
N TRP A 134 35.16 -17.68 -15.58
CA TRP A 134 34.23 -16.64 -15.96
C TRP A 134 33.86 -15.76 -14.76
N TRP A 135 33.49 -16.36 -13.64
CA TRP A 135 33.13 -15.62 -12.44
C TRP A 135 34.27 -14.71 -11.97
N SER A 136 35.52 -15.19 -11.97
CA SER A 136 36.66 -14.37 -11.55
C SER A 136 36.88 -13.14 -12.46
N ARG A 137 36.59 -13.26 -13.75
CA ARG A 137 36.77 -12.21 -14.76
C ARG A 137 35.62 -11.20 -14.77
N TYR A 138 34.38 -11.65 -14.58
CA TYR A 138 33.18 -10.83 -14.72
C TYR A 138 32.47 -10.48 -13.40
N LYS A 139 33.03 -10.92 -12.25
CA LYS A 139 32.48 -10.58 -10.92
C LYS A 139 32.20 -9.09 -10.74
N TRP A 140 33.03 -8.20 -11.28
CA TRP A 140 32.83 -6.74 -11.16
C TRP A 140 31.57 -6.25 -11.89
N VAL A 141 31.27 -6.81 -13.06
CA VAL A 141 30.04 -6.50 -13.80
C VAL A 141 28.82 -7.08 -13.07
N ALA A 142 28.94 -8.29 -12.51
CA ALA A 142 27.90 -8.87 -11.67
C ALA A 142 27.61 -8.00 -10.44
N TRP A 143 28.66 -7.48 -9.80
CA TRP A 143 28.57 -6.53 -8.69
C TRP A 143 27.93 -5.20 -9.10
N LEU A 144 28.22 -4.68 -10.29
CA LEU A 144 27.58 -3.47 -10.82
C LEU A 144 26.08 -3.68 -11.10
N VAL A 145 25.72 -4.79 -11.76
CA VAL A 145 24.30 -5.13 -12.01
C VAL A 145 23.57 -5.34 -10.69
N PHE A 146 24.19 -6.02 -9.73
CA PHE A 146 23.68 -6.17 -8.37
C PHE A 146 23.47 -4.82 -7.67
N ALA A 147 24.47 -3.94 -7.72
CA ALA A 147 24.37 -2.61 -7.12
C ALA A 147 23.25 -1.81 -7.80
N ALA A 148 23.12 -1.89 -9.12
CA ALA A 148 22.03 -1.27 -9.87
C ALA A 148 20.66 -1.82 -9.44
N VAL A 149 20.51 -3.14 -9.25
CA VAL A 149 19.25 -3.76 -8.80
C VAL A 149 18.88 -3.36 -7.38
N LEU A 150 19.86 -3.10 -6.51
CA LEU A 150 19.60 -2.58 -5.17
C LEU A 150 19.28 -1.09 -5.18
N ILE A 151 20.08 -0.30 -5.88
CA ILE A 151 20.04 1.17 -5.82
C ILE A 151 18.86 1.72 -6.64
N LEU A 152 18.57 1.17 -7.82
CA LEU A 152 17.54 1.72 -8.71
C LEU A 152 16.13 1.71 -8.09
N PRO A 153 15.66 0.63 -7.41
CA PRO A 153 14.41 0.65 -6.66
C PRO A 153 14.42 1.66 -5.51
N ILE A 154 15.55 1.79 -4.80
CA ILE A 154 15.68 2.71 -3.66
C ILE A 154 15.58 4.17 -4.11
N ILE A 155 16.12 4.49 -5.29
CA ILE A 155 16.03 5.83 -5.88
C ILE A 155 14.65 6.04 -6.55
N GLY A 156 13.89 4.98 -6.80
CA GLY A 156 12.59 5.04 -7.50
C GLY A 156 12.72 4.96 -9.02
N SER A 157 13.90 4.63 -9.54
CA SER A 157 14.14 4.40 -10.98
C SER A 157 13.77 2.97 -11.38
N THR A 158 12.55 2.55 -11.04
CA THR A 158 12.10 1.16 -11.29
C THR A 158 12.08 0.83 -12.78
N TRP A 159 11.82 1.81 -13.65
CA TRP A 159 11.82 1.63 -15.09
C TRP A 159 13.21 1.28 -15.66
N LEU A 160 14.29 1.88 -15.15
CA LEU A 160 15.66 1.55 -15.55
C LEU A 160 15.99 0.12 -15.14
N LEU A 161 15.56 -0.27 -13.94
CA LEU A 161 15.72 -1.65 -13.49
C LEU A 161 14.98 -2.61 -14.43
N PHE A 162 13.73 -2.32 -14.78
CA PHE A 162 12.96 -3.15 -15.72
C PHE A 162 13.60 -3.23 -17.10
N LEU A 163 14.11 -2.11 -17.63
CA LEU A 163 14.80 -2.08 -18.92
C LEU A 163 16.09 -2.91 -18.88
N LEU A 164 16.90 -2.78 -17.83
CA LEU A 164 18.10 -3.58 -17.63
C LEU A 164 17.76 -5.08 -17.50
N LEU A 165 16.73 -5.42 -16.74
CA LEU A 165 16.26 -6.79 -16.60
C LEU A 165 15.74 -7.36 -17.92
N LEU A 166 14.98 -6.58 -18.69
CA LEU A 166 14.43 -7.00 -19.98
C LEU A 166 15.55 -7.20 -21.02
N ILE A 167 16.55 -6.32 -21.06
CA ILE A 167 17.73 -6.47 -21.92
C ILE A 167 18.55 -7.69 -21.50
N SER A 168 18.82 -7.85 -20.19
CA SER A 168 19.60 -8.98 -19.66
C SER A 168 18.89 -10.30 -19.93
N PHE A 169 17.57 -10.35 -19.75
CA PHE A 169 16.78 -11.56 -19.97
C PHE A 169 16.59 -11.85 -21.45
N GLY A 170 16.33 -10.83 -22.27
CA GLY A 170 16.25 -10.98 -23.73
C GLY A 170 17.56 -11.49 -24.32
N SER A 171 18.69 -10.99 -23.82
CA SER A 171 20.03 -11.49 -24.19
C SER A 171 20.21 -12.95 -23.78
N LEU A 172 19.85 -13.31 -22.54
CA LEU A 172 19.88 -14.68 -22.06
C LEU A 172 19.02 -15.61 -22.93
N LEU A 173 17.79 -15.20 -23.27
CA LEU A 173 16.91 -15.98 -24.14
C LEU A 173 17.48 -16.14 -25.55
N CYS A 174 18.09 -15.09 -26.13
CA CYS A 174 18.73 -15.19 -27.44
C CYS A 174 19.86 -16.23 -27.43
N VAL A 175 20.69 -16.22 -26.38
CA VAL A 175 21.79 -17.17 -26.22
C VAL A 175 21.27 -18.59 -25.99
N LEU A 176 20.28 -18.76 -25.10
CA LEU A 176 19.63 -20.05 -24.84
C LEU A 176 18.93 -20.61 -26.09
N SER A 177 18.25 -19.77 -26.86
CA SER A 177 17.64 -20.15 -28.15
C SER A 177 18.70 -20.52 -29.18
N GLY A 178 19.84 -19.80 -29.20
CA GLY A 178 21.01 -20.16 -30.01
C GLY A 178 21.53 -21.56 -29.68
N PHE A 179 21.63 -21.91 -28.39
CA PHE A 179 22.00 -23.28 -27.99
C PHE A 179 21.01 -24.34 -28.36
N ALA A 180 19.71 -24.03 -28.25
CA ALA A 180 18.67 -24.94 -28.71
C ALA A 180 18.80 -25.24 -30.20
N LYS A 181 19.08 -24.22 -31.02
CA LYS A 181 19.31 -24.40 -32.46
C LYS A 181 20.57 -25.21 -32.77
N LEU A 182 21.60 -25.09 -31.93
CA LEU A 182 22.85 -25.84 -32.04
C LEU A 182 22.76 -27.26 -31.43
N GLY A 183 21.59 -27.69 -30.96
CA GLY A 183 21.37 -29.02 -30.38
C GLY A 183 21.94 -29.20 -28.96
N VAL A 184 22.53 -28.16 -28.37
CA VAL A 184 23.14 -28.22 -27.03
C VAL A 184 22.15 -27.88 -25.91
N GLY A 185 21.11 -27.10 -26.23
CA GLY A 185 20.02 -26.78 -25.31
C GLY A 185 18.79 -27.63 -25.58
N ASN A 186 18.24 -28.29 -24.55
CA ASN A 186 16.94 -28.94 -24.65
C ASN A 186 15.83 -28.10 -23.99
N ARG A 187 14.58 -28.39 -24.36
CA ARG A 187 13.38 -27.77 -23.78
C ARG A 187 13.35 -27.81 -22.26
N LEU A 188 13.91 -28.85 -21.65
CA LEU A 188 14.00 -28.99 -20.20
C LEU A 188 14.88 -27.91 -19.57
N MET A 189 16.09 -27.71 -20.07
CA MET A 189 17.05 -26.74 -19.55
C MET A 189 16.54 -25.31 -19.69
N ILE A 190 15.95 -24.98 -20.85
CA ILE A 190 15.44 -23.65 -21.15
C ILE A 190 14.19 -23.36 -20.32
N GLY A 191 13.26 -24.32 -20.23
CA GLY A 191 12.07 -24.19 -19.39
C GLY A 191 12.41 -24.04 -17.91
N GLN A 192 13.37 -24.80 -17.39
CA GLN A 192 13.84 -24.65 -16.01
C GLN A 192 14.47 -23.26 -15.76
N SER A 193 15.32 -22.79 -16.67
CA SER A 193 15.94 -21.47 -16.56
C SER A 193 14.91 -20.34 -16.58
N CYS A 194 13.91 -20.43 -17.47
CA CYS A 194 12.82 -19.46 -17.55
C CYS A 194 11.95 -19.47 -16.28
N MET A 195 11.58 -20.64 -15.78
CA MET A 195 10.82 -20.75 -14.52
C MET A 195 11.59 -20.15 -13.34
N THR A 196 12.87 -20.49 -13.18
CA THR A 196 13.70 -19.97 -12.09
C THR A 196 13.82 -18.45 -12.19
N GLY A 197 14.07 -17.90 -13.39
CA GLY A 197 14.12 -16.47 -13.61
C GLY A 197 12.81 -15.76 -13.25
N MET A 198 11.66 -16.29 -13.68
CA MET A 198 10.35 -15.70 -13.37
C MET A 198 10.01 -15.76 -11.87
N VAL A 199 10.29 -16.88 -11.19
CA VAL A 199 10.07 -17.00 -9.74
C VAL A 199 10.90 -15.97 -8.97
N LEU A 200 12.18 -15.84 -9.34
CA LEU A 200 13.09 -14.91 -8.68
C LEU A 200 12.72 -13.45 -8.93
N LEU A 201 12.33 -13.10 -10.16
CA LEU A 201 11.80 -11.78 -10.48
C LEU A 201 10.48 -11.52 -9.75
N GLY A 202 9.60 -12.53 -9.66
CA GLY A 202 8.34 -12.45 -8.92
C GLY A 202 8.58 -12.10 -7.46
N GLN A 203 9.55 -12.77 -6.82
CA GLN A 203 9.97 -12.50 -5.45
C GLN A 203 10.60 -11.12 -5.29
N ALA A 204 11.46 -10.67 -6.23
CA ALA A 204 12.02 -9.32 -6.21
C ALA A 204 10.92 -8.24 -6.25
N MET A 205 9.88 -8.48 -7.03
CA MET A 205 8.72 -7.59 -7.16
C MET A 205 7.74 -7.67 -5.98
N MET A 206 7.93 -8.62 -5.04
CA MET A 206 7.26 -8.62 -3.73
C MET A 206 7.87 -7.59 -2.75
N ASN A 207 8.92 -6.86 -3.15
CA ASN A 207 9.46 -5.75 -2.38
C ASN A 207 8.40 -4.64 -2.19
N PRO A 208 8.07 -4.22 -0.96
CA PRO A 208 7.04 -3.22 -0.69
C PRO A 208 7.35 -1.83 -1.24
N TYR A 209 8.57 -1.54 -1.70
CA TYR A 209 8.96 -0.23 -2.24
C TYR A 209 8.81 -0.12 -3.77
N ALA A 210 8.61 -1.22 -4.48
CA ALA A 210 8.47 -1.22 -5.93
C ALA A 210 7.23 -0.41 -6.36
N GLY A 211 7.41 0.59 -7.22
CA GLY A 211 6.33 1.37 -7.82
C GLY A 211 5.62 2.37 -6.89
N LYS A 212 6.23 2.74 -5.76
CA LYS A 212 5.63 3.74 -4.84
C LYS A 212 5.87 5.19 -5.27
N ARG A 213 6.97 5.44 -6.00
CA ARG A 213 7.42 6.78 -6.44
C ARG A 213 7.05 7.11 -7.87
N ASP A 214 6.37 6.20 -8.56
CA ASP A 214 5.95 6.34 -9.94
C ASP A 214 4.41 6.40 -10.00
N ILE A 215 3.89 7.01 -11.06
CA ILE A 215 2.45 7.00 -11.35
C ILE A 215 2.10 5.61 -11.91
N HIS A 216 1.11 4.97 -11.29
CA HIS A 216 0.51 3.73 -11.78
C HIS A 216 -0.99 3.80 -11.56
N PHE A 217 -1.78 3.17 -12.42
CA PHE A 217 -3.23 3.07 -12.26
C PHE A 217 -3.66 1.71 -11.69
N VAL A 218 -2.76 0.73 -11.72
CA VAL A 218 -2.98 -0.61 -11.20
C VAL A 218 -1.93 -0.95 -10.15
N ASP A 219 -2.28 -1.88 -9.26
CA ASP A 219 -1.36 -2.40 -8.26
C ASP A 219 -0.15 -3.08 -8.93
N GLN A 220 1.05 -2.57 -8.66
CA GLN A 220 2.30 -3.11 -9.21
C GLN A 220 2.60 -4.54 -8.71
N ARG A 221 1.90 -5.04 -7.68
CA ARG A 221 1.94 -6.46 -7.33
C ARG A 221 1.44 -7.39 -8.41
N LEU A 222 0.67 -6.89 -9.38
CA LEU A 222 0.27 -7.70 -10.52
C LEU A 222 1.45 -8.19 -11.35
N ILE A 223 2.60 -7.51 -11.29
CA ILE A 223 3.82 -8.00 -11.92
C ILE A 223 4.21 -9.37 -11.33
N THR A 224 4.20 -9.50 -10.00
CA THR A 224 4.45 -10.78 -9.33
C THR A 224 3.43 -11.85 -9.75
N VAL A 225 2.15 -11.47 -9.84
CA VAL A 225 1.08 -12.38 -10.30
C VAL A 225 1.35 -12.88 -11.72
N VAL A 226 1.65 -11.98 -12.66
CA VAL A 226 1.95 -12.31 -14.06
C VAL A 226 3.13 -13.27 -14.15
N LEU A 227 4.21 -13.01 -13.40
CA LEU A 227 5.40 -13.86 -13.39
C LEU A 227 5.13 -15.26 -12.81
N PHE A 228 4.32 -15.36 -11.76
CA PHE A 228 3.93 -16.64 -11.19
C PHE A 228 2.96 -17.42 -12.08
N ILE A 229 2.01 -16.74 -12.75
CA ILE A 229 1.16 -17.38 -13.77
C ILE A 229 2.04 -17.93 -14.90
N GLY A 230 3.00 -17.15 -15.40
CA GLY A 230 3.96 -17.61 -16.40
C GLY A 230 4.73 -18.84 -15.96
N THR A 231 5.16 -18.87 -14.70
CA THR A 231 5.82 -20.05 -14.12
C THR A 231 4.90 -21.27 -14.11
N LEU A 232 3.65 -21.12 -13.65
CA LEU A 232 2.65 -22.20 -13.62
C LEU A 232 2.37 -22.76 -15.03
N ILE A 233 2.29 -21.90 -16.04
CA ILE A 233 2.11 -22.31 -17.44
C ILE A 233 3.29 -23.17 -17.93
N LEU A 234 4.53 -22.87 -17.50
CA LEU A 234 5.72 -23.63 -17.93
C LEU A 234 5.90 -24.99 -17.25
N VAL A 235 5.38 -25.18 -16.03
CA VAL A 235 5.49 -26.43 -15.27
C VAL A 235 5.14 -27.69 -16.09
N PRO A 236 3.98 -27.80 -16.77
CA PRO A 236 3.63 -29.01 -17.52
C PRO A 236 4.61 -29.34 -18.65
N PHE A 237 5.19 -28.34 -19.32
CA PHE A 237 6.15 -28.54 -20.40
C PHE A 237 7.50 -29.05 -19.87
N VAL A 238 7.95 -28.50 -18.74
CA VAL A 238 9.17 -28.94 -18.05
C VAL A 238 9.02 -30.37 -17.53
N VAL A 239 7.89 -30.67 -16.87
CA VAL A 239 7.60 -32.02 -16.34
C VAL A 239 7.51 -33.05 -17.47
N SER A 240 6.85 -32.72 -18.58
CA SER A 240 6.74 -33.62 -19.74
C SER A 240 8.12 -33.90 -20.37
N SER A 241 8.99 -32.90 -20.40
CA SER A 241 10.36 -33.05 -20.93
C SER A 241 11.22 -33.95 -20.02
N LYS A 242 11.07 -33.86 -18.69
CA LYS A 242 11.74 -34.79 -17.75
C LYS A 242 11.30 -36.24 -17.94
N LYS A 243 10.00 -36.48 -18.12
CA LYS A 243 9.46 -37.83 -18.35
C LYS A 243 10.05 -38.47 -19.61
N ARG A 244 10.25 -37.68 -20.68
CA ARG A 244 10.78 -38.17 -21.96
C ARG A 244 12.25 -38.55 -21.92
N LEU A 245 13.06 -37.95 -21.06
CA LEU A 245 14.48 -38.28 -20.93
C LEU A 245 14.73 -39.62 -20.23
N GLY A 246 13.69 -40.32 -19.79
CA GLY A 246 13.84 -41.58 -19.06
C GLY A 246 14.60 -41.42 -17.73
N ILE A 247 14.92 -40.18 -17.30
CA ILE A 247 15.57 -39.89 -16.01
C ILE A 247 14.68 -40.56 -14.96
N PRO A 248 15.13 -41.66 -14.34
CA PRO A 248 14.31 -42.36 -13.39
C PRO A 248 14.15 -41.42 -12.21
N GLY A 249 12.99 -40.78 -12.12
CA GLY A 249 12.54 -40.28 -10.84
C GLY A 249 12.65 -41.48 -9.89
N PRO A 250 13.36 -41.37 -8.76
CA PRO A 250 13.47 -42.48 -7.81
C PRO A 250 12.10 -43.15 -7.67
N ARG A 251 12.03 -44.48 -7.59
CA ARG A 251 10.72 -45.19 -7.54
C ARG A 251 9.83 -44.71 -6.37
N PHE A 252 10.41 -44.02 -5.38
CA PHE A 252 9.73 -43.25 -4.31
C PHE A 252 9.54 -41.74 -4.56
N ALA A 253 10.23 -41.16 -5.54
CA ALA A 253 10.19 -39.74 -5.90
C ALA A 253 9.16 -39.38 -6.99
N GLY A 254 8.51 -40.35 -7.64
CA GLY A 254 7.30 -40.07 -8.43
C GLY A 254 6.23 -39.36 -7.58
N ARG A 255 6.10 -39.77 -6.31
CA ARG A 255 5.25 -39.11 -5.31
C ARG A 255 5.86 -37.80 -4.82
N ARG A 256 7.17 -37.75 -4.54
CA ARG A 256 7.87 -36.57 -4.00
C ARG A 256 7.91 -35.36 -4.94
N HIS A 257 8.10 -35.56 -6.24
CA HIS A 257 8.07 -34.45 -7.22
C HIS A 257 6.66 -33.91 -7.44
N TRP A 258 5.64 -34.79 -7.40
CA TRP A 258 4.25 -34.38 -7.42
C TRP A 258 3.88 -33.61 -6.16
N ILE A 259 4.40 -34.02 -4.99
CA ILE A 259 4.25 -33.27 -3.73
C ILE A 259 4.83 -31.87 -3.88
N TRP A 260 6.06 -31.70 -4.37
CA TRP A 260 6.64 -30.36 -4.56
C TRP A 260 5.88 -29.50 -5.58
N GLY A 261 5.44 -30.08 -6.69
CA GLY A 261 4.62 -29.40 -7.69
C GLY A 261 3.26 -28.98 -7.12
N LEU A 262 2.59 -29.89 -6.40
CA LEU A 262 1.33 -29.63 -5.73
C LEU A 262 1.50 -28.57 -4.64
N THR A 263 2.53 -28.66 -3.81
CA THR A 263 2.87 -27.67 -2.78
C THR A 263 3.12 -26.30 -3.40
N PHE A 264 3.86 -26.22 -4.51
CA PHE A 264 4.08 -24.96 -5.23
C PHE A 264 2.76 -24.38 -5.73
N VAL A 265 1.90 -25.17 -6.39
CA VAL A 265 0.58 -24.73 -6.85
C VAL A 265 -0.29 -24.29 -5.66
N SER A 266 -0.31 -25.08 -4.58
CA SER A 266 -1.08 -24.80 -3.37
C SER A 266 -0.60 -23.54 -2.63
N ILE A 267 0.65 -23.11 -2.82
CA ILE A 267 1.16 -21.84 -2.27
C ILE A 267 0.88 -20.68 -3.24
N VAL A 268 1.17 -20.88 -4.53
CA VAL A 268 1.12 -19.82 -5.54
C VAL A 268 -0.31 -19.42 -5.87
N VAL A 269 -1.26 -20.36 -5.95
CA VAL A 269 -2.66 -20.05 -6.29
C VAL A 269 -3.30 -19.16 -5.22
N PRO A 270 -3.20 -19.45 -3.91
CA PRO A 270 -3.67 -18.52 -2.88
C PRO A 270 -2.97 -17.16 -2.91
N ILE A 271 -1.67 -17.10 -3.20
CA ILE A 271 -0.94 -15.83 -3.35
C ILE A 271 -1.48 -15.02 -4.53
N ILE A 272 -1.74 -15.66 -5.68
CA ILE A 272 -2.36 -15.02 -6.84
C ILE A 272 -3.76 -14.52 -6.49
N MET A 273 -4.60 -15.36 -5.88
CA MET A 273 -5.94 -14.98 -5.44
C MET A 273 -5.90 -13.80 -4.45
N TRP A 274 -4.94 -13.80 -3.52
CA TRP A 274 -4.74 -12.73 -2.55
C TRP A 274 -4.40 -11.40 -3.24
N PHE A 275 -3.41 -11.37 -4.13
CA PHE A 275 -3.02 -10.15 -4.84
C PHE A 275 -4.08 -9.66 -5.84
N THR A 276 -4.83 -10.58 -6.46
CA THR A 276 -5.87 -10.24 -7.43
C THR A 276 -7.23 -10.00 -6.79
N ASN A 277 -7.36 -10.11 -5.46
CA ASN A 277 -8.62 -9.97 -4.75
C ASN A 277 -9.36 -8.67 -5.11
N GLN A 278 -8.65 -7.56 -5.27
CA GLN A 278 -9.26 -6.28 -5.66
C GLN A 278 -9.82 -6.27 -7.09
N ILE A 279 -9.26 -7.08 -8.00
CA ILE A 279 -9.73 -7.21 -9.39
C ILE A 279 -10.98 -8.08 -9.43
N TRP A 280 -10.96 -9.22 -8.73
CA TRP A 280 -12.12 -10.11 -8.65
C TRP A 280 -13.25 -9.52 -7.82
N TRP A 281 -12.90 -8.64 -6.87
CA TRP A 281 -13.85 -8.01 -5.99
C TRP A 281 -13.76 -6.47 -6.06
N PRO A 282 -14.12 -5.85 -7.19
CA PRO A 282 -14.08 -4.39 -7.31
C PRO A 282 -15.10 -3.73 -6.38
N ALA A 283 -14.85 -2.45 -6.06
CA ALA A 283 -15.77 -1.61 -5.30
C ALA A 283 -16.84 -1.05 -6.24
N THR A 284 -17.85 -1.87 -6.56
CA THR A 284 -18.99 -1.43 -7.38
C THR A 284 -19.95 -0.57 -6.56
N PRO A 285 -20.78 0.29 -7.18
CA PRO A 285 -21.79 1.08 -6.47
C PRO A 285 -22.67 0.24 -5.53
N SER A 286 -23.12 -0.93 -6.00
CA SER A 286 -23.91 -1.89 -5.20
C SER A 286 -23.17 -2.42 -3.96
N ARG A 287 -21.85 -2.57 -4.04
CA ARG A 287 -21.02 -3.05 -2.92
C ARG A 287 -20.67 -1.93 -1.95
N ILE A 288 -20.47 -0.72 -2.45
CA ILE A 288 -20.32 0.47 -1.60
C ILE A 288 -21.63 0.69 -0.83
N LYS A 289 -22.79 0.60 -1.49
CA LYS A 289 -24.11 0.58 -0.84
C LYS A 289 -24.19 -0.50 0.24
N GLY A 290 -23.88 -1.75 -0.10
CA GLY A 290 -23.87 -2.85 0.87
C GLY A 290 -22.91 -2.63 2.05
N TYR A 291 -21.76 -2.00 1.81
CA TYR A 291 -20.82 -1.58 2.88
C TYR A 291 -21.46 -0.55 3.81
N VAL A 292 -22.10 0.50 3.24
CA VAL A 292 -22.78 1.55 4.01
C VAL A 292 -23.91 0.96 4.86
N GLU A 293 -24.72 0.06 4.30
CA GLU A 293 -25.82 -0.63 4.98
C GLU A 293 -25.35 -1.60 6.06
N SER A 294 -24.15 -2.19 5.90
CA SER A 294 -23.61 -3.17 6.85
C SER A 294 -23.00 -2.56 8.12
N PHE A 295 -22.92 -1.24 8.23
CA PHE A 295 -22.37 -0.56 9.41
C PHE A 295 -23.17 -0.92 10.68
N PRO A 296 -22.55 -1.49 11.75
CA PRO A 296 -21.12 -1.62 12.08
C PRO A 296 -20.60 -3.07 12.04
N GLU A 297 -21.43 -4.03 11.60
CA GLU A 297 -21.22 -5.48 11.65
C GLU A 297 -20.21 -5.98 10.60
N GLY A 298 -19.56 -5.06 9.90
CA GLY A 298 -18.48 -5.42 8.97
C GLY A 298 -17.38 -6.20 9.69
N PRO A 299 -16.61 -7.05 8.99
CA PRO A 299 -15.58 -7.91 9.58
C PRO A 299 -14.41 -7.17 10.28
N PHE A 300 -14.47 -5.85 10.42
CA PHE A 300 -13.41 -4.98 10.94
C PHE A 300 -13.99 -3.96 11.94
N PRO A 301 -13.93 -4.21 13.26
CA PRO A 301 -14.53 -3.35 14.30
C PRO A 301 -13.82 -2.00 14.51
N SER A 302 -12.99 -1.55 13.58
CA SER A 302 -12.19 -0.32 13.67
C SER A 302 -12.67 0.80 12.73
N ILE A 303 -13.88 0.71 12.16
CA ILE A 303 -14.43 1.75 11.27
C ILE A 303 -14.81 2.98 12.10
N THR A 304 -14.27 4.15 11.75
CA THR A 304 -14.71 5.40 12.36
C THR A 304 -15.95 5.93 11.64
N TRP A 305 -16.83 6.64 12.35
CA TRP A 305 -17.99 7.33 11.76
C TRP A 305 -17.61 8.23 10.57
N ARG A 306 -16.41 8.83 10.63
CA ARG A 306 -15.88 9.72 9.61
C ARG A 306 -15.41 9.00 8.35
N ASP A 307 -14.86 7.79 8.48
CA ASP A 307 -14.53 6.95 7.33
C ASP A 307 -15.79 6.45 6.61
N TRP A 308 -16.79 6.07 7.41
CA TRP A 308 -18.09 5.62 6.91
C TRP A 308 -18.86 6.76 6.23
N GLU A 309 -18.80 7.98 6.78
CA GLU A 309 -19.45 9.19 6.25
C GLU A 309 -19.09 9.48 4.79
N ILE A 310 -17.82 9.31 4.40
CA ILE A 310 -17.37 9.57 3.02
C ILE A 310 -18.10 8.64 2.03
N ALA A 311 -18.17 7.35 2.34
CA ALA A 311 -18.89 6.40 1.50
C ALA A 311 -20.41 6.62 1.54
N ALA A 312 -20.96 6.91 2.73
CA ALA A 312 -22.38 7.13 2.93
C ALA A 312 -22.89 8.38 2.19
N SER A 313 -22.18 9.51 2.31
CA SER A 313 -22.52 10.75 1.59
C SER A 313 -22.54 10.53 0.08
N TRP A 314 -21.50 9.91 -0.49
CA TRP A 314 -21.49 9.56 -1.90
C TRP A 314 -22.66 8.65 -2.31
N THR A 315 -22.98 7.61 -1.52
CA THR A 315 -24.13 6.74 -1.87
C THR A 315 -25.47 7.47 -1.87
N ILE A 316 -25.63 8.50 -1.03
CA ILE A 316 -26.84 9.34 -0.98
C ILE A 316 -26.85 10.30 -2.17
N GLU A 317 -25.73 10.95 -2.46
CA GLU A 317 -25.56 11.87 -3.59
C GLU A 317 -25.82 11.19 -4.94
N GLU A 318 -25.34 9.96 -5.11
CA GLU A 318 -25.59 9.13 -6.31
C GLU A 318 -27.02 8.57 -6.39
N GLY A 319 -27.89 8.86 -5.42
CA GLY A 319 -29.28 8.39 -5.41
C GLY A 319 -29.42 6.87 -5.27
N LEU A 320 -28.48 6.20 -4.59
CA LEU A 320 -28.52 4.75 -4.40
C LEU A 320 -29.44 4.31 -3.26
N ASP A 321 -29.97 5.25 -2.47
CA ASP A 321 -30.89 5.03 -1.34
C ASP A 321 -30.46 3.86 -0.42
N PRO A 322 -29.35 4.01 0.34
CA PRO A 322 -28.90 2.98 1.28
C PRO A 322 -29.86 2.84 2.47
N ASP A 323 -30.11 1.61 2.94
CA ASP A 323 -30.79 1.40 4.22
C ASP A 323 -29.90 1.81 5.41
N LEU A 324 -30.21 2.97 5.97
CA LEU A 324 -29.51 3.53 7.13
C LEU A 324 -30.10 3.08 8.48
N SER A 325 -31.05 2.14 8.51
CA SER A 325 -31.71 1.66 9.75
C SER A 325 -30.72 1.19 10.81
N ARG A 326 -29.63 0.54 10.41
CA ARG A 326 -28.58 0.06 11.31
C ARG A 326 -27.77 1.22 11.90
N ALA A 327 -27.26 2.11 11.05
CA ALA A 327 -26.55 3.31 11.48
C ALA A 327 -27.40 4.16 12.44
N ARG A 328 -28.71 4.28 12.18
CA ARG A 328 -29.66 4.95 13.09
C ARG A 328 -29.76 4.25 14.44
N ARG A 329 -29.83 2.92 14.48
CA ARG A 329 -29.85 2.15 15.75
C ARG A 329 -28.57 2.35 16.55
N LEU A 330 -27.41 2.33 15.89
CA LEU A 330 -26.14 2.62 16.56
C LEU A 330 -26.04 4.05 17.05
N LEU A 331 -26.53 5.02 16.27
CA LEU A 331 -26.54 6.41 16.70
C LEU A 331 -27.41 6.56 17.94
N ALA A 332 -28.59 5.92 17.97
CA ALA A 332 -29.44 5.89 19.16
C ALA A 332 -28.73 5.22 20.34
N ASP A 333 -28.05 4.10 20.11
CA ASP A 333 -27.26 3.41 21.13
C ASP A 333 -26.11 4.27 21.68
N GLU A 334 -25.38 4.99 20.82
CA GLU A 334 -24.28 5.90 21.18
C GLU A 334 -24.78 7.15 21.91
N ILE A 335 -26.01 7.59 21.58
CA ILE A 335 -26.74 8.64 22.29
C ILE A 335 -27.17 8.13 23.67
N ASP A 336 -27.70 6.90 23.78
CA ASP A 336 -28.24 6.34 25.02
C ASP A 336 -27.15 5.84 26.00
N HIS A 337 -26.07 5.24 25.48
CA HIS A 337 -24.99 4.68 26.29
C HIS A 337 -23.96 5.73 26.74
N ARG A 338 -23.57 5.64 28.02
CA ARG A 338 -22.67 6.58 28.75
C ARG A 338 -21.19 6.53 28.34
N THR A 339 -20.84 5.84 27.25
CA THR A 339 -19.46 5.48 26.89
C THR A 339 -18.81 6.41 25.88
N SER A 340 -19.59 7.31 25.29
CA SER A 340 -19.13 8.21 24.23
C SER A 340 -18.38 9.41 24.84
N GLY A 341 -17.08 9.19 25.09
CA GLY A 341 -16.14 10.22 25.55
C GLY A 341 -15.95 11.37 24.56
N SER A 342 -14.76 11.96 24.51
CA SER A 342 -14.39 13.10 23.64
C SER A 342 -14.66 12.95 22.12
N GLN A 343 -15.11 11.79 21.66
CA GLN A 343 -15.44 11.50 20.26
C GLN A 343 -16.92 11.73 19.89
N PHE A 344 -17.83 11.84 20.85
CA PHE A 344 -19.27 12.04 20.58
C PHE A 344 -19.58 13.20 19.63
N PRO A 345 -18.95 14.39 19.75
CA PRO A 345 -19.19 15.49 18.82
C PRO A 345 -18.81 15.17 17.36
N ARG A 346 -17.81 14.30 17.15
CA ARG A 346 -17.38 13.89 15.80
C ARG A 346 -18.38 12.90 15.17
N VAL A 347 -18.95 12.02 15.98
CA VAL A 347 -20.03 11.12 15.58
C VAL A 347 -21.24 11.92 15.13
N LEU A 348 -21.68 12.88 15.94
CA LEU A 348 -22.79 13.77 15.59
C LEU A 348 -22.53 14.55 14.31
N GLY A 349 -21.33 15.11 14.13
CA GLY A 349 -20.98 15.82 12.89
C GLY A 349 -21.13 14.96 11.64
N SER A 350 -20.70 13.70 11.71
CA SER A 350 -20.86 12.73 10.63
C SER A 350 -22.33 12.39 10.39
N ALA A 351 -23.08 12.13 11.47
CA ALA A 351 -24.49 11.77 11.43
C ALA A 351 -25.40 12.87 10.87
N PHE A 352 -25.13 14.15 11.17
CA PHE A 352 -25.87 15.27 10.58
C PHE A 352 -25.64 15.36 9.07
N ARG A 353 -24.40 15.17 8.59
CA ARG A 353 -24.08 15.28 7.16
C ARG A 353 -24.78 14.24 6.29
N VAL A 354 -24.95 13.03 6.80
CA VAL A 354 -25.66 11.96 6.08
C VAL A 354 -27.16 11.91 6.40
N GLY A 355 -27.70 12.92 7.10
CA GLY A 355 -29.13 13.02 7.41
C GLY A 355 -29.66 11.92 8.35
N LEU A 356 -28.81 11.39 9.24
CA LEU A 356 -29.24 10.38 10.23
C LEU A 356 -30.01 10.99 11.40
N VAL A 357 -29.69 12.23 11.78
CA VAL A 357 -30.31 12.92 12.91
C VAL A 357 -31.64 13.51 12.47
N ARG A 358 -32.72 13.07 13.11
CA ARG A 358 -34.06 13.62 12.86
C ARG A 358 -34.31 14.85 13.72
N THR A 359 -35.21 15.73 13.26
CA THR A 359 -35.51 16.99 13.94
C THR A 359 -36.07 16.76 15.35
N ASP A 360 -36.88 15.71 15.56
CA ASP A 360 -37.43 15.31 16.87
C ASP A 360 -36.35 14.81 17.85
N GLN A 361 -35.20 14.36 17.34
CA GLN A 361 -34.07 13.95 18.16
C GLN A 361 -33.20 15.13 18.61
N ILE A 362 -33.32 16.30 17.98
CA ILE A 362 -32.53 17.49 18.36
C ILE A 362 -32.92 17.98 19.76
N ASP A 363 -34.22 17.98 20.08
CA ASP A 363 -34.71 18.35 21.41
C ASP A 363 -34.28 17.32 22.47
N GLN A 364 -34.23 16.04 22.08
CA GLN A 364 -33.71 14.97 22.94
C GLN A 364 -32.21 15.13 23.19
N LEU A 365 -31.41 15.55 22.19
CA LEU A 365 -29.99 15.83 22.37
C LEU A 365 -29.79 16.95 23.40
N ALA A 366 -30.57 18.03 23.33
CA ALA A 366 -30.53 19.11 24.33
C ALA A 366 -30.91 18.62 25.74
N ALA A 367 -31.91 17.75 25.87
CA ALA A 367 -32.37 17.19 27.15
C ALA A 367 -31.41 16.13 27.74
N ILE A 368 -30.82 15.29 26.89
CA ILE A 368 -29.83 14.28 27.26
C ILE A 368 -28.56 14.96 27.76
N GLU A 369 -28.19 16.11 27.17
CA GLU A 369 -27.07 16.91 27.62
C GLU A 369 -27.32 17.67 28.92
N ALA A 370 -28.53 18.16 29.19
CA ALA A 370 -28.86 18.80 30.47
C ALA A 370 -28.67 17.85 31.68
N ASN A 371 -28.82 16.54 31.46
CA ASN A 371 -28.65 15.50 32.48
C ASN A 371 -27.23 14.91 32.57
N ARG A 372 -26.38 15.14 31.56
CA ARG A 372 -24.98 14.69 31.53
C ARG A 372 -24.11 15.88 31.92
N GLN A 373 -23.10 15.73 32.77
CA GLN A 373 -22.14 16.81 33.11
C GLN A 373 -21.25 17.25 31.91
N PHE A 374 -21.76 17.10 30.68
CA PHE A 374 -21.17 17.51 29.43
C PHE A 374 -21.82 18.85 29.04
N VAL A 375 -21.25 19.94 29.55
CA VAL A 375 -21.71 21.32 29.30
C VAL A 375 -21.32 21.73 27.88
N ALA A 376 -21.86 21.06 26.84
CA ALA A 376 -21.40 21.20 25.47
C ALA A 376 -22.39 21.95 24.57
N PHE A 377 -23.64 21.52 24.36
CA PHE A 377 -24.50 22.16 23.35
C PHE A 377 -24.77 23.62 23.63
N GLU A 378 -25.32 23.95 24.80
CA GLU A 378 -25.67 25.35 25.12
C GLU A 378 -24.41 26.22 25.31
N ALA A 379 -23.31 25.64 25.81
CA ALA A 379 -22.04 26.37 25.93
C ALA A 379 -21.33 26.57 24.57
N ILE A 380 -21.37 25.57 23.69
CA ILE A 380 -20.89 25.67 22.31
C ILE A 380 -21.79 26.63 21.54
N ARG A 381 -23.11 26.58 21.72
CA ARG A 381 -24.06 27.54 21.16
C ARG A 381 -23.72 28.95 21.61
N GLN A 382 -23.56 29.20 22.91
CA GLN A 382 -23.17 30.50 23.44
C GLN A 382 -21.78 30.94 22.98
N SER A 383 -20.87 29.99 22.75
CA SER A 383 -19.56 30.24 22.15
C SER A 383 -19.64 30.57 20.67
N LEU A 384 -20.57 29.95 19.92
CA LEU A 384 -20.81 30.15 18.48
C LEU A 384 -21.59 31.43 18.20
N ILE A 385 -22.59 31.73 19.03
CA ILE A 385 -23.54 32.85 18.92
C ILE A 385 -23.73 33.48 20.32
N PRO A 386 -22.82 34.38 20.73
CA PRO A 386 -22.93 35.06 22.03
C PRO A 386 -24.05 36.10 22.02
N LYS A 387 -24.83 36.17 23.13
CA LYS A 387 -25.99 37.07 23.29
C LYS A 387 -25.69 38.57 23.14
N ALA A 388 -24.42 38.98 23.24
CA ALA A 388 -23.98 40.35 23.04
C ALA A 388 -23.19 40.45 21.72
N SER A 389 -23.90 40.73 20.64
CA SER A 389 -23.42 40.78 19.24
C SER A 389 -22.41 41.91 18.94
N SER A 390 -21.90 42.61 19.97
CA SER A 390 -20.99 43.75 19.84
C SER A 390 -19.51 43.38 19.73
N ARG A 391 -19.15 42.10 19.90
CA ARG A 391 -17.77 41.63 19.70
C ARG A 391 -17.49 41.41 18.23
N GLN A 392 -16.32 41.85 17.76
CA GLN A 392 -15.87 41.53 16.40
C GLN A 392 -15.86 40.02 16.18
N PRO A 393 -16.27 39.54 14.99
CA PRO A 393 -16.26 38.11 14.67
C PRO A 393 -14.84 37.57 14.80
N TYR A 394 -14.68 36.48 15.56
CA TYR A 394 -13.40 35.79 15.72
C TYR A 394 -13.48 34.35 15.17
N PRO A 395 -12.35 33.77 14.74
CA PRO A 395 -12.30 32.40 14.22
C PRO A 395 -12.87 31.35 15.19
N ILE A 396 -13.40 30.26 14.64
CA ILE A 396 -13.86 29.09 15.39
C ILE A 396 -12.67 28.15 15.59
N THR A 397 -12.20 27.99 16.82
CA THR A 397 -10.96 27.26 17.14
C THR A 397 -11.08 25.73 17.00
N SER A 398 -12.28 25.17 17.18
CA SER A 398 -12.53 23.73 17.10
C SER A 398 -13.71 23.40 16.17
N LEU A 399 -13.68 23.92 14.94
CA LEU A 399 -14.81 23.81 13.99
C LEU A 399 -15.33 22.37 13.86
N ASN A 400 -14.45 21.38 13.69
CA ASN A 400 -14.86 19.98 13.54
C ASN A 400 -15.57 19.39 14.77
N GLN A 401 -15.34 19.93 15.97
CA GLN A 401 -16.04 19.52 17.19
C GLN A 401 -17.34 20.29 17.42
N GLN A 402 -17.49 21.46 16.79
CA GLN A 402 -18.62 22.37 16.99
C GLN A 402 -19.60 22.38 15.81
N ALA A 403 -19.21 21.84 14.65
CA ALA A 403 -20.00 21.86 13.42
C ALA A 403 -21.41 21.27 13.58
N TRP A 404 -21.53 20.18 14.35
CA TRP A 404 -22.82 19.52 14.62
C TRP A 404 -23.84 20.47 15.28
N VAL A 405 -23.40 21.45 16.08
CA VAL A 405 -24.29 22.45 16.69
C VAL A 405 -24.87 23.37 15.63
N ILE A 406 -24.07 23.77 14.62
CA ILE A 406 -24.57 24.59 13.50
C ILE A 406 -25.60 23.82 12.69
N TYR A 407 -25.35 22.54 12.40
CA TYR A 407 -26.33 21.66 11.74
C TYR A 407 -27.63 21.56 12.56
N ALA A 408 -27.52 21.30 13.86
CA ALA A 408 -28.67 21.18 14.77
C ALA A 408 -29.50 22.47 14.83
N LEU A 409 -28.85 23.64 14.97
CA LEU A 409 -29.54 24.94 15.02
C LEU A 409 -30.23 25.27 13.69
N ASN A 410 -29.60 24.93 12.56
CA ASN A 410 -30.22 25.13 11.25
C ASN A 410 -31.42 24.21 11.03
N GLN A 411 -31.28 22.91 11.32
CA GLN A 411 -32.33 21.91 11.13
C GLN A 411 -33.53 22.12 12.07
N SER A 412 -33.30 22.65 13.27
CA SER A 412 -34.37 23.05 14.22
C SER A 412 -34.98 24.42 13.93
N GLY A 413 -34.50 25.16 12.92
CA GLY A 413 -35.00 26.49 12.58
C GLY A 413 -34.68 27.57 13.63
N GLN A 414 -33.71 27.33 14.51
CA GLN A 414 -33.36 28.24 15.61
C GLN A 414 -32.37 29.35 15.23
N LEU A 415 -31.86 29.36 13.99
CA LEU A 415 -30.97 30.39 13.48
C LEU A 415 -31.76 31.57 12.90
N SER A 416 -31.71 32.72 13.57
CA SER A 416 -32.22 33.98 13.00
C SER A 416 -31.36 34.46 11.82
N PRO A 417 -31.85 35.38 10.96
CA PRO A 417 -31.02 35.98 9.90
C PRO A 417 -29.74 36.62 10.44
N GLU A 418 -29.81 37.29 11.59
CA GLU A 418 -28.66 37.93 12.24
C GLU A 418 -27.64 36.89 12.73
N ASP A 419 -28.10 35.76 13.27
CA ASP A 419 -27.23 34.65 13.67
C ASP A 419 -26.50 34.06 12.47
N ARG A 420 -27.18 33.94 11.32
CA ARG A 420 -26.57 33.45 10.07
C ARG A 420 -25.48 34.40 9.58
N ASP A 421 -25.74 35.71 9.56
CA ASP A 421 -24.75 36.72 9.15
C ASP A 421 -23.58 36.81 10.13
N PHE A 422 -23.81 36.54 11.42
CA PHE A 422 -22.73 36.45 12.41
C PHE A 422 -21.90 35.17 12.22
N LEU A 423 -22.54 34.02 12.03
CA LEU A 423 -21.87 32.75 11.77
C LEU A 423 -21.07 32.78 10.47
N GLU A 424 -21.62 33.36 9.40
CA GLU A 424 -20.92 33.58 8.13
C GLU A 424 -19.59 34.30 8.36
N ARG A 425 -19.62 35.46 9.01
CA ARG A 425 -18.40 36.23 9.30
C ARG A 425 -17.38 35.45 10.11
N ARG A 426 -17.82 34.60 11.04
CA ARG A 426 -16.92 33.74 11.84
C ARG A 426 -16.36 32.57 11.06
N LEU A 427 -17.16 31.95 10.20
CA LEU A 427 -16.74 30.87 9.30
C LEU A 427 -15.71 31.40 8.30
N LEU A 428 -15.94 32.56 7.69
CA LEU A 428 -14.99 33.23 6.82
C LEU A 428 -13.71 33.63 7.57
N ALA A 429 -13.82 34.18 8.79
CA ALA A 429 -12.65 34.45 9.62
C ALA A 429 -11.85 33.18 9.99
N THR A 430 -12.51 32.03 10.09
CA THR A 430 -11.86 30.73 10.30
C THR A 430 -11.07 30.30 9.08
N LEU A 431 -11.60 30.54 7.89
CA LEU A 431 -10.96 30.27 6.60
C LEU A 431 -9.79 31.22 6.32
N ASP A 432 -9.87 32.47 6.79
CA ASP A 432 -8.83 33.49 6.64
C ASP A 432 -7.64 33.29 7.60
N LYS A 433 -7.74 32.35 8.54
CA LYS A 433 -6.67 32.06 9.50
C LYS A 433 -5.42 31.51 8.80
N PRO A 434 -4.20 31.94 9.16
CA PRO A 434 -2.99 31.50 8.47
C PRO A 434 -2.71 30.00 8.60
N VAL A 435 -2.16 29.42 7.54
CA VAL A 435 -1.91 27.97 7.34
C VAL A 435 -1.11 27.32 8.47
N HIS A 436 -0.24 28.07 9.15
CA HIS A 436 0.59 27.55 10.24
C HIS A 436 -0.15 27.37 11.57
N GLU A 437 -1.37 27.90 11.71
CA GLU A 437 -2.14 27.86 12.96
C GLU A 437 -3.26 26.81 12.98
N THR A 438 -3.54 26.17 11.85
CA THR A 438 -4.57 25.13 11.70
C THR A 438 -3.99 23.98 10.91
N GLY A 439 -3.58 22.92 11.61
CA GLY A 439 -2.95 21.78 10.97
C GLY A 439 -3.89 20.85 10.19
N ASP A 440 -5.11 21.29 9.87
CA ASP A 440 -6.05 20.52 9.05
C ASP A 440 -6.79 21.43 8.06
N MET A 441 -6.03 22.06 7.18
CA MET A 441 -6.52 23.21 6.42
C MET A 441 -7.51 22.81 5.31
N LEU A 442 -7.26 21.69 4.62
CA LEU A 442 -8.18 21.18 3.60
C LEU A 442 -9.51 20.69 4.20
N GLU A 443 -9.47 20.00 5.35
CA GLU A 443 -10.72 19.66 6.04
C GLU A 443 -11.46 20.94 6.48
N THR A 444 -10.74 21.88 7.11
CA THR A 444 -11.37 23.10 7.63
C THR A 444 -12.00 23.91 6.50
N ALA A 445 -11.31 24.06 5.37
CA ALA A 445 -11.83 24.76 4.19
C ALA A 445 -13.10 24.11 3.63
N LEU A 446 -13.08 22.78 3.48
CA LEU A 446 -14.26 22.03 3.05
C LEU A 446 -15.41 22.18 4.04
N ARG A 447 -15.12 22.07 5.34
CA ARG A 447 -16.11 22.18 6.41
C ARG A 447 -16.75 23.56 6.47
N VAL A 448 -15.96 24.62 6.36
CA VAL A 448 -16.47 26.00 6.29
C VAL A 448 -17.40 26.15 5.09
N THR A 449 -16.97 25.69 3.91
CA THR A 449 -17.75 25.77 2.68
C THR A 449 -19.11 25.08 2.83
N GLN A 450 -19.12 23.85 3.33
CA GLN A 450 -20.35 23.08 3.56
C GLN A 450 -21.27 23.73 4.60
N LEU A 451 -20.72 24.28 5.68
CA LEU A 451 -21.51 24.94 6.72
C LEU A 451 -22.11 26.26 6.26
N LEU A 452 -21.41 27.01 5.41
CA LEU A 452 -21.90 28.22 4.77
C LEU A 452 -23.11 27.93 3.87
N ASP A 453 -23.06 26.85 3.10
CA ASP A 453 -24.20 26.38 2.30
C ASP A 453 -25.39 25.99 3.20
N VAL A 454 -25.13 25.27 4.31
CA VAL A 454 -26.18 24.85 5.27
C VAL A 454 -26.93 26.04 5.88
N ILE A 455 -26.23 27.13 6.21
CA ILE A 455 -26.86 28.34 6.79
C ILE A 455 -27.43 29.29 5.71
N ASN A 456 -27.44 28.89 4.43
CA ASN A 456 -27.89 29.70 3.29
C ASN A 456 -27.09 31.01 3.12
N ARG A 457 -25.77 30.92 3.26
CA ARG A 457 -24.80 31.99 2.98
C ARG A 457 -23.66 31.40 2.14
N PRO A 458 -23.94 30.98 0.88
CA PRO A 458 -22.96 30.27 0.08
C PRO A 458 -21.73 31.14 -0.14
N ILE A 459 -20.55 30.51 -0.09
CA ILE A 459 -19.28 31.22 -0.24
C ILE A 459 -19.10 31.75 -1.67
N ASP A 460 -18.47 32.91 -1.79
CA ASP A 460 -17.98 33.40 -3.08
C ASP A 460 -16.82 32.50 -3.56
N ARG A 461 -17.14 31.58 -4.46
CA ARG A 461 -16.19 30.59 -4.99
C ARG A 461 -15.02 31.26 -5.72
N ASP A 462 -15.27 32.35 -6.43
CA ASP A 462 -14.25 33.02 -7.25
C ASP A 462 -13.26 33.78 -6.38
N GLN A 463 -13.75 34.42 -5.32
CA GLN A 463 -12.90 35.10 -4.34
C GLN A 463 -11.91 34.14 -3.65
N TYR A 464 -12.35 32.94 -3.28
CA TYR A 464 -11.54 31.98 -2.52
C TYR A 464 -10.80 30.95 -3.39
N ARG A 465 -11.11 30.87 -4.69
CA ARG A 465 -10.54 29.89 -5.63
C ARG A 465 -9.03 29.80 -5.57
N GLU A 466 -8.34 30.92 -5.81
CA GLU A 466 -6.88 30.96 -5.89
C GLU A 466 -6.24 30.53 -4.56
N ARG A 467 -6.85 30.89 -3.43
CA ARG A 467 -6.35 30.51 -2.11
C ARG A 467 -6.50 29.00 -1.87
N VAL A 468 -7.66 28.43 -2.19
CA VAL A 468 -7.88 26.97 -2.09
C VAL A 468 -6.94 26.23 -3.03
N HIS A 469 -6.73 26.72 -4.24
CA HIS A 469 -5.77 26.16 -5.20
C HIS A 469 -4.34 26.16 -4.64
N GLN A 470 -3.91 27.24 -3.99
CA GLN A 470 -2.62 27.29 -3.31
C GLN A 470 -2.50 26.26 -2.19
N TRP A 471 -3.55 26.03 -1.41
CA TRP A 471 -3.55 24.97 -0.40
C TRP A 471 -3.49 23.59 -1.02
N LEU A 472 -4.28 23.31 -2.05
CA LEU A 472 -4.22 22.05 -2.78
C LEU A 472 -2.80 21.78 -3.30
N ARG A 473 -2.14 22.77 -3.91
CA ARG A 473 -0.74 22.66 -4.34
C ARG A 473 0.21 22.37 -3.18
N ARG A 474 0.06 23.10 -2.08
CA ARG A 474 0.96 23.01 -0.91
C ARG A 474 0.86 21.67 -0.19
N PHE A 475 -0.35 21.14 -0.02
CA PHE A 475 -0.59 19.90 0.70
C PHE A 475 -0.53 18.66 -0.21
N HIS A 476 -0.49 18.83 -1.53
CA HIS A 476 -0.25 17.71 -2.45
C HIS A 476 1.17 17.18 -2.31
N SER A 477 1.30 15.90 -1.95
CA SER A 477 2.59 15.28 -1.70
C SER A 477 3.00 14.31 -2.78
N LYS A 478 4.14 14.61 -3.41
CA LYS A 478 4.86 13.66 -4.26
C LYS A 478 5.84 12.80 -3.46
N LYS A 479 5.87 12.93 -2.13
CA LYS A 479 6.80 12.18 -1.26
C LYS A 479 6.19 10.84 -0.90
N THR A 480 7.03 9.81 -0.88
CA THR A 480 6.67 8.49 -0.36
C THR A 480 7.13 8.36 1.08
N HIS A 481 6.20 8.09 1.99
CA HIS A 481 6.50 7.67 3.36
C HIS A 481 6.44 6.13 3.45
N PHE A 482 6.90 5.55 4.57
CA PHE A 482 6.81 4.10 4.81
C PHE A 482 5.35 3.65 4.60
N TYR A 483 5.15 2.59 3.79
CA TYR A 483 3.84 2.10 3.35
C TYR A 483 2.94 3.05 2.54
N GLN A 484 3.30 4.31 2.28
CA GLN A 484 2.47 5.23 1.50
C GLN A 484 2.98 5.46 0.09
N ILE A 485 2.05 5.72 -0.83
CA ILE A 485 2.31 6.01 -2.24
C ILE A 485 2.29 7.53 -2.42
N ALA A 486 3.07 8.05 -3.35
CA ALA A 486 3.03 9.45 -3.72
C ALA A 486 1.73 9.83 -4.45
N GLY A 487 1.33 11.10 -4.35
CA GLY A 487 0.20 11.69 -5.06
C GLY A 487 -1.05 11.96 -4.22
N GLY A 488 -1.00 11.64 -2.92
CA GLY A 488 -2.07 12.00 -1.98
C GLY A 488 -1.88 13.40 -1.38
N PHE A 489 -2.81 13.80 -0.52
CA PHE A 489 -2.75 15.07 0.20
C PHE A 489 -2.42 14.85 1.68
N GLU A 490 -1.53 15.70 2.20
CA GLU A 490 -1.08 15.69 3.59
C GLU A 490 -2.07 16.48 4.47
N GLN A 491 -2.35 15.95 5.66
CA GLN A 491 -3.13 16.69 6.65
C GLN A 491 -2.34 17.90 7.16
N TYR A 492 -1.06 17.68 7.47
CA TYR A 492 -0.10 18.68 7.92
C TYR A 492 1.10 18.66 6.98
N GLU A 493 1.63 19.85 6.68
CA GLU A 493 2.78 20.00 5.79
C GLU A 493 3.99 19.20 6.28
N GLY A 494 4.54 18.36 5.40
CA GLY A 494 5.67 17.48 5.69
C GLY A 494 5.32 16.19 6.43
N LEU A 495 4.04 15.93 6.68
CA LEU A 495 3.57 14.64 7.21
C LEU A 495 3.10 13.70 6.11
N SER A 496 2.62 12.54 6.52
CA SER A 496 2.19 11.48 5.63
C SER A 496 0.80 11.82 5.03
N SER A 497 0.63 11.56 3.73
CA SER A 497 -0.65 11.72 3.04
C SER A 497 -1.73 10.80 3.61
N SER A 498 -3.00 11.22 3.57
CA SER A 498 -4.13 10.37 3.99
C SER A 498 -5.24 10.33 2.95
N LEU A 499 -5.97 9.20 2.91
CA LEU A 499 -7.12 9.05 2.01
C LEU A 499 -8.26 10.00 2.36
N GLN A 500 -8.49 10.25 3.65
CA GLN A 500 -9.50 11.21 4.11
C GLN A 500 -9.21 12.62 3.58
N VAL A 501 -7.98 13.11 3.74
CA VAL A 501 -7.60 14.44 3.27
C VAL A 501 -7.56 14.51 1.75
N THR A 502 -7.19 13.42 1.08
CA THR A 502 -7.29 13.31 -0.37
C THR A 502 -8.76 13.39 -0.84
N SER A 503 -9.70 12.77 -0.12
CA SER A 503 -11.13 12.92 -0.39
C SER A 503 -11.59 14.37 -0.25
N TYR A 504 -11.13 15.07 0.80
CA TYR A 504 -11.46 16.48 0.99
C TYR A 504 -10.89 17.37 -0.11
N ALA A 505 -9.66 17.07 -0.56
CA ALA A 505 -9.04 17.77 -1.66
C ALA A 505 -9.85 17.64 -2.96
N VAL A 506 -10.37 16.44 -3.24
CA VAL A 506 -11.21 16.19 -4.42
C VAL A 506 -12.55 16.91 -4.33
N GLU A 507 -13.22 16.90 -3.17
CA GLU A 507 -14.45 17.70 -2.96
C GLU A 507 -14.18 19.21 -3.10
N LEU A 508 -13.03 19.70 -2.63
CA LEU A 508 -12.64 21.09 -2.83
C LEU A 508 -12.40 21.41 -4.32
N MET A 509 -11.81 20.49 -5.08
CA MET A 509 -11.66 20.66 -6.54
C MET A 509 -13.01 20.65 -7.27
N GLU A 510 -14.00 19.94 -6.75
CA GLU A 510 -15.37 19.97 -7.29
C GLU A 510 -16.01 21.34 -7.10
N ILE A 511 -15.80 21.96 -5.93
CA ILE A 511 -16.40 23.25 -5.59
C ILE A 511 -15.65 24.43 -6.22
N TYR A 512 -14.31 24.43 -6.14
CA TYR A 512 -13.46 25.56 -6.56
C TYR A 512 -12.76 25.34 -7.90
N GLY A 513 -12.97 24.20 -8.56
CA GLY A 513 -12.25 23.81 -9.76
C GLY A 513 -10.83 23.29 -9.47
N ILE A 514 -10.17 22.81 -10.51
CA ILE A 514 -8.86 22.15 -10.41
C ILE A 514 -7.74 23.18 -10.63
N PRO A 515 -6.66 23.16 -9.84
CA PRO A 515 -5.48 23.97 -10.12
C PRO A 515 -4.77 23.52 -11.42
N ASP A 516 -4.45 24.44 -12.32
CA ASP A 516 -3.91 24.15 -13.66
C ASP A 516 -2.62 23.29 -13.67
N ASP A 517 -1.80 23.39 -12.63
CA ASP A 517 -0.51 22.72 -12.47
C ASP A 517 -0.58 21.41 -11.67
N LEU A 518 -1.77 21.04 -11.19
CA LEU A 518 -1.99 19.82 -10.42
C LEU A 518 -2.22 18.64 -11.36
N ASP A 519 -1.20 17.80 -11.54
CA ASP A 519 -1.33 16.56 -12.30
C ASP A 519 -2.19 15.52 -11.56
N LEU A 520 -3.46 15.41 -11.98
CA LEU A 520 -4.45 14.50 -11.40
C LEU A 520 -4.08 13.02 -11.55
N ASN A 521 -3.15 12.65 -12.43
CA ASN A 521 -2.69 11.27 -12.52
C ASN A 521 -1.94 10.83 -11.26
N TRP A 522 -1.28 11.76 -10.54
CA TRP A 522 -0.75 11.48 -9.21
C TRP A 522 -1.86 11.13 -8.22
N VAL A 523 -2.93 11.91 -8.22
CA VAL A 523 -4.08 11.68 -7.33
C VAL A 523 -4.74 10.34 -7.66
N ARG A 524 -4.98 10.06 -8.95
CA ARG A 524 -5.48 8.75 -9.42
C ARG A 524 -4.58 7.59 -8.99
N SER A 525 -3.27 7.78 -9.12
CA SER A 525 -2.27 6.79 -8.70
C SER A 525 -2.36 6.53 -7.21
N TYR A 526 -2.55 7.56 -6.40
CA TYR A 526 -2.71 7.42 -4.96
C TYR A 526 -3.98 6.66 -4.57
N VAL A 527 -5.12 6.99 -5.17
CA VAL A 527 -6.42 6.37 -4.83
C VAL A 527 -6.66 5.03 -5.53
N ARG A 528 -5.76 4.57 -6.40
CA ARG A 528 -5.89 3.28 -7.12
C ARG A 528 -6.17 2.10 -6.18
N PRO A 529 -6.85 1.04 -6.64
CA PRO A 529 -7.04 -0.17 -5.85
C PRO A 529 -5.69 -0.83 -5.48
N LEU A 530 -5.53 -1.20 -4.21
CA LEU A 530 -4.30 -1.83 -3.70
C LEU A 530 -4.66 -3.05 -2.85
N TYR A 531 -3.86 -4.12 -2.96
CA TYR A 531 -4.09 -5.37 -2.22
C TYR A 531 -3.94 -5.21 -0.70
N TRP A 532 -3.03 -4.34 -0.26
CA TRP A 532 -2.66 -4.18 1.15
C TRP A 532 -3.47 -3.09 1.85
N ARG A 533 -4.30 -2.35 1.12
CA ARG A 533 -5.13 -1.30 1.68
C ARG A 533 -6.16 -1.91 2.62
N PRO A 534 -6.31 -1.40 3.85
CA PRO A 534 -7.38 -1.81 4.75
C PRO A 534 -8.75 -1.77 4.06
N SER A 535 -9.66 -2.62 4.49
CA SER A 535 -11.02 -2.71 3.93
C SER A 535 -11.77 -1.38 3.94
N ASN A 536 -11.64 -0.56 4.99
CA ASN A 536 -12.30 0.75 5.08
C ASN A 536 -11.75 1.74 4.05
N ASP A 537 -10.43 1.84 3.98
CA ASP A 537 -9.70 2.69 3.05
C ASP A 537 -10.03 2.36 1.59
N LYS A 538 -10.32 1.10 1.28
CA LYS A 538 -10.73 0.68 -0.07
C LYS A 538 -11.96 1.44 -0.54
N TRP A 539 -12.96 1.61 0.33
CA TRP A 539 -14.22 2.26 -0.03
C TRP A 539 -14.03 3.76 -0.21
N ILE A 540 -13.31 4.41 0.70
CA ILE A 540 -12.95 5.83 0.58
C ILE A 540 -12.23 6.05 -0.74
N ALA A 541 -11.21 5.25 -1.05
CA ALA A 541 -10.44 5.43 -2.26
C ALA A 541 -11.24 5.20 -3.55
N ALA A 542 -12.19 4.26 -3.55
CA ALA A 542 -13.07 4.02 -4.68
C ALA A 542 -14.00 5.22 -4.93
N VAL A 543 -14.63 5.73 -3.87
CA VAL A 543 -15.50 6.91 -3.91
C VAL A 543 -14.71 8.16 -4.32
N THR A 544 -13.52 8.37 -3.75
CA THR A 544 -12.66 9.50 -4.11
C THR A 544 -12.19 9.41 -5.56
N LEU A 545 -11.88 8.21 -6.08
CA LEU A 545 -11.53 8.01 -7.49
C LEU A 545 -12.71 8.32 -8.41
N ASP A 546 -13.91 7.90 -8.03
CA ASP A 546 -15.13 8.16 -8.80
C ASP A 546 -15.41 9.67 -8.89
N ARG A 547 -15.44 10.38 -7.75
CA ARG A 547 -15.57 11.84 -7.70
C ARG A 547 -14.49 12.55 -8.51
N LEU A 548 -13.22 12.14 -8.37
CA LEU A 548 -12.10 12.70 -9.12
C LEU A 548 -12.31 12.56 -10.65
N ASN A 549 -12.91 11.46 -11.07
CA ASN A 549 -13.17 11.18 -12.48
C ASN A 549 -14.42 11.90 -13.01
N ALA A 550 -15.33 12.31 -12.14
CA ALA A 550 -16.52 13.09 -12.45
C ALA A 550 -16.28 14.61 -12.48
N LEU A 551 -15.12 15.09 -12.00
CA LEU A 551 -14.78 16.51 -11.98
C LEU A 551 -14.87 17.15 -13.38
N PRO A 552 -15.41 18.38 -13.50
CA PRO A 552 -15.52 19.07 -14.77
C PRO A 552 -14.16 19.31 -15.45
N GLY A 553 -14.07 19.03 -16.75
CA GLY A 553 -12.84 19.25 -17.53
C GLY A 553 -11.74 18.20 -17.32
N VAL A 554 -11.98 17.18 -16.49
CA VAL A 554 -11.02 16.12 -16.24
C VAL A 554 -11.02 15.08 -17.35
N THR A 555 -9.91 14.97 -18.06
CA THR A 555 -9.71 13.91 -19.04
C THR A 555 -9.28 12.60 -18.36
N GLN A 556 -9.93 11.51 -18.75
CA GLN A 556 -9.50 10.17 -18.37
C GLN A 556 -8.16 9.83 -19.04
N PRO A 557 -7.28 9.06 -18.37
CA PRO A 557 -6.04 8.63 -18.98
C PRO A 557 -6.33 7.84 -20.27
N THR A 558 -5.72 8.26 -21.36
CA THR A 558 -5.79 7.57 -22.65
C THR A 558 -5.16 6.17 -22.53
N TRP A 559 -5.48 5.29 -23.48
CA TRP A 559 -4.88 3.94 -23.49
C TRP A 559 -3.35 3.99 -23.60
N LEU A 560 -2.79 4.97 -24.34
CA LEU A 560 -1.35 5.18 -24.47
C LEU A 560 -0.72 5.61 -23.14
N GLU A 561 -1.36 6.53 -22.42
CA GLU A 561 -0.90 6.93 -21.08
C GLU A 561 -0.97 5.77 -20.10
N LYS A 562 -2.07 5.00 -20.12
CA LYS A 562 -2.17 3.78 -19.30
C LYS A 562 -1.04 2.81 -19.60
N LEU A 563 -0.74 2.54 -20.87
CA LEU A 563 0.38 1.67 -21.25
C LEU A 563 1.74 2.25 -20.81
N TYR A 564 1.93 3.56 -20.92
CA TYR A 564 3.15 4.24 -20.52
C TYR A 564 3.40 4.14 -19.01
N TYR A 565 2.37 4.39 -18.19
CA TYR A 565 2.44 4.29 -16.74
C TYR A 565 2.48 2.83 -16.24
N GLU A 566 1.89 1.90 -17.00
CA GLU A 566 1.93 0.45 -16.72
C GLU A 566 3.04 -0.30 -17.48
N ARG A 567 4.05 0.40 -18.00
CA ARG A 567 5.14 -0.19 -18.78
C ARG A 567 5.86 -1.35 -18.10
N SER A 568 5.98 -1.32 -16.77
CA SER A 568 6.60 -2.40 -15.98
C SER A 568 5.75 -3.67 -15.99
N LEU A 569 4.42 -3.53 -15.93
CA LEU A 569 3.48 -4.64 -16.07
C LEU A 569 3.48 -5.18 -17.51
N MET A 570 3.50 -4.30 -18.51
CA MET A 570 3.62 -4.70 -19.91
C MET A 570 4.92 -5.46 -20.18
N ALA A 571 6.05 -4.99 -19.66
CA ALA A 571 7.34 -5.65 -19.76
C ALA A 571 7.32 -7.05 -19.13
N ALA A 572 6.67 -7.21 -17.97
CA ALA A 572 6.51 -8.51 -17.33
C ALA A 572 5.65 -9.48 -18.16
N MET A 573 4.58 -9.00 -18.80
CA MET A 573 3.76 -9.81 -19.70
C MET A 573 4.55 -10.26 -20.93
N VAL A 574 5.26 -9.35 -21.58
CA VAL A 574 6.14 -9.65 -22.73
C VAL A 574 7.21 -10.68 -22.34
N LEU A 575 7.82 -10.50 -21.16
CA LEU A 575 8.80 -11.41 -20.62
C LEU A 575 8.26 -12.84 -20.47
N VAL A 576 7.08 -12.99 -19.87
CA VAL A 576 6.40 -14.28 -19.73
C VAL A 576 6.11 -14.91 -21.09
N SER A 577 5.61 -14.12 -22.05
CA SER A 577 5.35 -14.60 -23.42
C SER A 577 6.63 -15.09 -24.11
N LEU A 578 7.74 -14.37 -23.95
CA LEU A 578 9.05 -14.76 -24.49
C LEU A 578 9.59 -16.04 -23.83
N CYS A 579 9.43 -16.20 -22.52
CA CYS A 579 9.77 -17.44 -21.79
C CYS A 579 9.00 -18.66 -22.33
N ILE A 580 7.70 -18.47 -22.53
CA ILE A 580 6.81 -19.51 -23.08
C ILE A 580 7.25 -19.85 -24.50
N TYR A 581 7.41 -18.84 -25.36
CA TYR A 581 7.85 -19.02 -26.73
C TYR A 581 9.19 -19.76 -26.79
N ALA A 582 10.21 -19.29 -26.06
CA ALA A 582 11.53 -19.89 -26.05
C ALA A 582 11.51 -21.36 -25.58
N THR A 583 10.70 -21.68 -24.55
CA THR A 583 10.55 -23.05 -24.08
C THR A 583 9.87 -23.94 -25.13
N LEU A 584 8.80 -23.45 -25.77
CA LEU A 584 8.06 -24.21 -26.78
C LEU A 584 8.85 -24.38 -28.08
N SER A 585 9.60 -23.37 -28.50
CA SER A 585 10.44 -23.43 -29.72
C SER A 585 11.67 -24.31 -29.56
N SER A 586 12.03 -24.67 -28.33
CA SER A 586 13.19 -25.52 -28.05
C SER A 586 12.89 -26.99 -28.34
N PRO A 587 13.86 -27.74 -28.90
CA PRO A 587 13.68 -29.13 -29.25
C PRO A 587 13.41 -29.97 -28.00
N ASN A 588 12.56 -30.98 -28.15
CA ASN A 588 12.37 -31.96 -27.10
C ASN A 588 13.69 -32.70 -26.87
N PRO A 589 14.01 -33.08 -25.62
CA PRO A 589 15.16 -33.90 -25.39
C PRO A 589 15.02 -35.25 -26.10
N THR A 590 16.04 -35.63 -26.87
CA THR A 590 16.18 -36.94 -27.51
C THR A 590 16.88 -37.91 -26.56
N ILE A 591 16.43 -39.16 -26.53
CA ILE A 591 17.16 -40.26 -25.88
C ILE A 591 18.15 -40.77 -26.92
N ASP A 592 19.45 -40.75 -26.63
CA ASP A 592 20.44 -41.41 -27.50
C ASP A 592 20.29 -42.94 -27.37
N PRO A 593 19.91 -43.65 -28.45
CA PRO A 593 19.68 -45.09 -28.39
C PRO A 593 20.97 -45.90 -28.21
N SER A 594 22.15 -45.30 -28.42
CA SER A 594 23.45 -45.96 -28.32
C SER A 594 23.91 -46.21 -26.89
N SER A 595 23.39 -45.50 -25.88
CA SER A 595 23.81 -45.67 -24.48
C SER A 595 23.25 -46.93 -23.81
N ASN A 596 22.27 -47.60 -24.43
CA ASN A 596 21.65 -48.81 -23.90
C ASN A 596 22.35 -50.12 -24.35
N HIS A 597 23.34 -50.05 -25.24
CA HIS A 597 24.04 -51.25 -25.71
C HIS A 597 25.18 -51.70 -24.79
N ASN A 598 25.68 -50.85 -23.89
CA ASN A 598 26.84 -51.17 -23.04
C ASN A 598 26.51 -51.92 -21.73
N THR A 599 25.25 -52.23 -21.46
CA THR A 599 24.82 -52.96 -20.25
C THR A 599 24.34 -54.38 -20.53
N ALA A 600 24.32 -54.84 -21.78
CA ALA A 600 23.90 -56.20 -22.12
C ALA A 600 25.07 -57.20 -22.23
N ASP A 601 26.32 -56.75 -22.36
CA ASP A 601 27.47 -57.63 -22.63
C ASP A 601 28.35 -57.94 -21.40
N SER A 602 28.01 -57.46 -20.20
CA SER A 602 28.81 -57.72 -18.98
C SER A 602 28.35 -58.88 -18.10
N ASP A 603 27.32 -59.63 -18.50
CA ASP A 603 26.77 -60.77 -17.73
C ASP A 603 27.10 -62.16 -18.35
N VAL A 604 28.12 -62.25 -19.20
CA VAL A 604 28.69 -63.54 -19.63
C VAL A 604 30.20 -63.53 -19.42
N SER A 605 30.63 -63.89 -18.21
CA SER A 605 31.90 -64.58 -17.90
C SER A 605 31.88 -65.10 -16.47
#